data_AF-A0A966JXW8-F1
#
_entry.id   AF-A0A966JXW8-F1
#
_cell.length_a   1.000
_cell.length_b   1.000
_cell.length_c   1.000
_cell.angle_alpha   90.00
_cell.angle_beta   90.00
_cell.angle_gamma   90.00
#
_symmetry.space_group_name_H-M   'P 1'
#
loop_
_entity.id
_entity.type
_entity.pdbx_description
1 polymer ?
#
loop_
_entity_poly.entity_id
_entity_poly.type
_entity_poly.pdbx_seq_one_letter_code
_entity_poly.pdbx_strand_id
1 'polypeptide(L)'
;PLGYWAQLIKELVAMNYQIVLSASPAEQDLALNRDILSLLDHEVSRSVLDTKGHLNLPQVKTVLDGAALYIGVDTSVTHLAAACEIPTIALFGPTPPTNFGPWPNGFVGERPYQLRDRTQIVQKVCILQGPGDCVPCRKAGCFDTANSKSECLDLLEPSQVLGVAKKMLGRSTGLS
;
A
#
# COMPACT_ATOMS: atom_id res chain seq x y z
N PRO A 1 3.72 -0.99 -10.95
CA PRO A 1 3.10 -1.29 -12.27
C PRO A 1 1.56 -1.28 -12.23
N LEU A 2 0.89 -0.73 -13.25
CA LEU A 2 -0.58 -0.65 -13.29
C LEU A 2 -1.26 -2.04 -13.29
N GLY A 3 -0.77 -2.96 -14.12
CA GLY A 3 -1.30 -4.33 -14.19
C GLY A 3 -1.21 -5.10 -12.88
N TYR A 4 -0.23 -4.78 -12.03
CA TYR A 4 -0.07 -5.40 -10.71
C TYR A 4 -1.14 -4.93 -9.73
N TRP A 5 -1.48 -3.64 -9.74
CA TRP A 5 -2.62 -3.13 -8.98
C TRP A 5 -3.94 -3.73 -9.47
N ALA A 6 -4.15 -3.79 -10.78
CA ALA A 6 -5.34 -4.42 -11.35
C ALA A 6 -5.48 -5.90 -10.93
N GLN A 7 -4.39 -6.68 -10.99
CA GLN A 7 -4.39 -8.06 -10.51
C GLN A 7 -4.71 -8.17 -9.02
N LEU A 8 -4.08 -7.33 -8.18
CA LEU A 8 -4.33 -7.30 -6.75
C LEU A 8 -5.80 -7.01 -6.43
N ILE A 9 -6.40 -6.05 -7.15
CA ILE A 9 -7.83 -5.69 -7.02
C ILE A 9 -8.72 -6.89 -7.38
N LYS A 10 -8.47 -7.54 -8.52
CA LYS A 10 -9.26 -8.71 -8.96
C LYS A 10 -9.26 -9.82 -7.90
N GLU A 11 -8.10 -10.10 -7.33
CA GLU A 11 -7.91 -11.14 -6.31
C GLU A 11 -8.59 -10.79 -4.98
N LEU A 12 -8.51 -9.54 -4.53
CA LEU A 12 -9.19 -9.09 -3.31
C LEU A 12 -10.71 -9.05 -3.47
N VAL A 13 -11.21 -8.64 -4.64
CA VAL A 13 -12.65 -8.70 -4.96
C VAL A 13 -13.14 -10.15 -5.01
N ALA A 14 -12.36 -11.09 -5.57
CA ALA A 14 -12.67 -12.52 -5.54
C ALA A 14 -12.71 -13.11 -4.11
N MET A 15 -12.06 -12.43 -3.15
CA MET A 15 -12.14 -12.74 -1.72
C MET A 15 -13.31 -12.01 -1.01
N ASN A 16 -14.25 -11.43 -1.75
CA ASN A 16 -15.42 -10.67 -1.28
C ASN A 16 -15.09 -9.36 -0.54
N TYR A 17 -13.97 -8.70 -0.85
CA TYR A 17 -13.69 -7.36 -0.35
C TYR A 17 -14.12 -6.28 -1.34
N GLN A 18 -14.78 -5.23 -0.84
CA GLN A 18 -14.95 -3.98 -1.59
C GLN A 18 -13.64 -3.21 -1.58
N ILE A 19 -13.28 -2.63 -2.71
CA ILE A 19 -12.05 -1.84 -2.86
C ILE A 19 -12.40 -0.36 -2.91
N VAL A 20 -11.65 0.45 -2.18
CA VAL A 20 -11.68 1.91 -2.31
C VAL A 20 -10.33 2.36 -2.87
N LEU A 21 -10.33 2.97 -4.05
CA LEU A 21 -9.16 3.59 -4.65
C LEU A 21 -9.09 5.06 -4.22
N SER A 22 -8.14 5.38 -3.35
CA SER A 22 -7.85 6.76 -2.98
C SER A 22 -6.91 7.42 -3.99
N ALA A 23 -7.12 8.69 -4.28
CA ALA A 23 -6.19 9.54 -5.03
C ALA A 23 -6.12 10.93 -4.40
N SER A 24 -5.07 11.69 -4.70
CA SER A 24 -5.07 13.14 -4.52
C SER A 24 -5.80 13.81 -5.70
N PRO A 25 -6.11 15.12 -5.64
CA PRO A 25 -6.69 15.84 -6.77
C PRO A 25 -5.68 16.12 -7.90
N ALA A 26 -4.42 15.70 -7.78
CA ALA A 26 -3.43 15.84 -8.84
C ALA A 26 -3.79 14.98 -10.06
N GLU A 27 -3.72 15.55 -11.27
CA GLU A 27 -4.10 14.84 -12.51
C GLU A 27 -3.35 13.53 -12.70
N GLN A 28 -2.08 13.46 -12.27
CA GLN A 28 -1.29 12.22 -12.34
C GLN A 28 -1.92 11.09 -11.51
N ASP A 29 -2.38 11.37 -10.29
CA ASP A 29 -3.01 10.35 -9.43
C ASP A 29 -4.37 9.92 -9.98
N LEU A 30 -5.16 10.88 -10.49
CA LEU A 30 -6.45 10.59 -11.13
C LEU A 30 -6.28 9.75 -12.39
N ALA A 31 -5.23 10.04 -13.19
CA ALA A 31 -4.89 9.26 -14.36
C ALA A 31 -4.50 7.81 -13.98
N LEU A 32 -3.71 7.61 -12.93
CA LEU A 32 -3.36 6.28 -12.43
C LEU A 32 -4.61 5.47 -12.05
N ASN A 33 -5.56 6.06 -11.32
CA ASN A 33 -6.82 5.38 -10.98
C ASN A 33 -7.62 5.02 -12.23
N ARG A 34 -7.77 5.95 -13.18
CA ARG A 34 -8.46 5.69 -14.46
C ARG A 34 -7.82 4.55 -15.23
N ASP A 35 -6.49 4.53 -15.30
CA ASP A 35 -5.75 3.51 -16.04
C ASP A 35 -5.87 2.15 -15.35
N ILE A 36 -5.82 2.09 -14.02
CA ILE A 36 -6.09 0.85 -13.26
C ILE A 36 -7.51 0.35 -13.54
N LEU A 37 -8.52 1.22 -13.44
CA LEU A 37 -9.92 0.87 -13.69
C LEU A 37 -10.15 0.37 -15.12
N SER A 38 -9.42 0.90 -16.11
CA SER A 38 -9.51 0.46 -17.51
C SER A 38 -9.07 -0.99 -17.74
N LEU A 39 -8.31 -1.57 -16.80
CA LEU A 39 -7.83 -2.96 -16.83
C LEU A 39 -8.77 -3.95 -16.11
N LEU A 40 -9.85 -3.44 -15.50
CA LEU A 40 -10.81 -4.24 -14.74
C LEU A 40 -12.04 -4.57 -15.57
N ASP A 41 -12.50 -5.82 -15.43
CA ASP A 41 -13.72 -6.29 -16.07
C ASP A 41 -14.94 -5.72 -15.32
N HIS A 42 -16.09 -5.63 -16.00
CA HIS A 42 -17.30 -4.97 -15.49
C HIS A 42 -17.72 -5.47 -14.10
N GLU A 43 -17.69 -6.78 -13.86
CA GLU A 43 -18.05 -7.37 -12.57
C GLU A 43 -17.14 -6.92 -11.43
N VAL A 44 -15.83 -6.83 -11.68
CA VAL A 44 -14.86 -6.38 -10.68
C VAL A 44 -15.04 -4.90 -10.40
N SER A 45 -15.23 -4.09 -11.45
CA SER A 45 -15.43 -2.64 -11.35
C SER A 45 -16.62 -2.24 -10.49
N ARG A 46 -17.68 -3.07 -10.41
CA ARG A 46 -18.83 -2.82 -9.51
C ARG A 46 -18.46 -2.89 -8.02
N SER A 47 -17.35 -3.56 -7.69
CA SER A 47 -16.84 -3.70 -6.33
C SER A 47 -15.74 -2.69 -6.00
N VAL A 48 -15.47 -1.73 -6.90
CA VAL A 48 -14.45 -0.70 -6.72
C VAL A 48 -15.11 0.68 -6.63
N LEU A 49 -14.80 1.41 -5.57
CA LEU A 49 -15.17 2.82 -5.39
C LEU A 49 -13.94 3.70 -5.59
N ASP A 50 -13.96 4.54 -6.62
CA ASP A 50 -12.91 5.54 -6.87
C ASP A 50 -13.27 6.87 -6.20
N THR A 51 -12.41 7.36 -5.31
CA THR A 51 -12.65 8.62 -4.61
C THR A 51 -12.43 9.85 -5.50
N LYS A 52 -11.74 9.69 -6.63
CA LYS A 52 -11.47 10.75 -7.61
C LYS A 52 -10.85 12.02 -7.01
N GLY A 53 -10.05 11.87 -5.96
CA GLY A 53 -9.39 13.01 -5.32
C GLY A 53 -10.32 13.97 -4.58
N HIS A 54 -11.59 13.61 -4.36
CA HIS A 54 -12.57 14.50 -3.73
C HIS A 54 -12.53 14.49 -2.20
N LEU A 55 -11.73 13.62 -1.58
CA LEU A 55 -11.67 13.49 -0.13
C LEU A 55 -10.54 14.34 0.45
N ASN A 56 -10.87 15.11 1.48
CA ASN A 56 -9.87 15.73 2.35
C ASN A 56 -9.36 14.74 3.41
N LEU A 57 -8.30 15.11 4.13
CA LEU A 57 -7.63 14.19 5.07
C LEU A 57 -8.56 13.63 6.17
N PRO A 58 -9.42 14.43 6.83
CA PRO A 58 -10.44 13.89 7.74
C PRO A 58 -11.39 12.88 7.09
N GLN A 59 -11.82 13.11 5.85
CA GLN A 59 -12.68 12.18 5.13
C GLN A 59 -11.95 10.89 4.76
N VAL A 60 -10.68 10.97 4.38
CA VAL A 60 -9.83 9.79 4.18
C VAL A 60 -9.72 8.98 5.47
N LYS A 61 -9.55 9.63 6.62
CA LYS A 61 -9.57 8.98 7.93
C LYS A 61 -10.88 8.22 8.17
N THR A 62 -12.04 8.84 7.86
CA THR A 62 -13.35 8.17 7.98
C THR A 62 -13.45 6.91 7.10
N VAL A 63 -12.90 6.95 5.89
CA VAL A 63 -12.83 5.75 5.02
C VAL A 63 -11.92 4.70 5.63
N LEU A 64 -10.75 5.10 6.14
CA LEU A 64 -9.78 4.20 6.78
C LEU A 64 -10.36 3.50 8.02
N ASP A 65 -11.16 4.18 8.84
CA ASP A 65 -11.79 3.59 10.03
C ASP A 65 -12.65 2.35 9.72
N GLY A 66 -13.22 2.28 8.51
CA GLY A 66 -14.01 1.13 8.04
C GLY A 66 -13.20 0.08 7.28
N ALA A 67 -11.90 0.30 7.06
CA ALA A 67 -11.08 -0.56 6.22
C ALA A 67 -10.56 -1.77 7.01
N ALA A 68 -10.72 -2.96 6.43
CA ALA A 68 -10.11 -4.19 6.96
C ALA A 68 -8.58 -4.23 6.75
N LEU A 69 -8.09 -3.52 5.73
CA LEU A 69 -6.69 -3.46 5.32
C LEU A 69 -6.45 -2.22 4.44
N TYR A 70 -5.34 -1.54 4.65
CA TYR A 70 -4.78 -0.54 3.75
C TYR A 70 -3.55 -1.12 3.03
N ILE A 71 -3.41 -0.85 1.73
CA ILE A 71 -2.24 -1.20 0.93
C ILE A 71 -1.81 0.03 0.14
N GLY A 72 -0.55 0.45 0.28
CA GLY A 72 -0.04 1.64 -0.40
C GLY A 72 1.49 1.70 -0.44
N VAL A 73 2.02 2.63 -1.22
CA VAL A 73 3.46 2.96 -1.22
C VAL A 73 3.78 3.93 -0.07
N ASP A 74 5.03 4.36 0.08
CA ASP A 74 5.40 5.35 1.10
C ASP A 74 4.78 6.74 0.82
N THR A 75 3.61 7.01 1.43
CA THR A 75 2.82 8.24 1.28
C THR A 75 2.22 8.67 2.60
N SER A 76 1.77 9.92 2.72
CA SER A 76 1.09 10.42 3.92
C SER A 76 -0.13 9.60 4.33
N VAL A 77 -0.87 9.03 3.37
CA VAL A 77 -2.05 8.20 3.65
C VAL A 77 -1.65 6.86 4.30
N THR A 78 -0.51 6.30 3.92
CA THR A 78 0.06 5.09 4.53
C THR A 78 0.40 5.31 6.00
N HIS A 79 0.98 6.46 6.32
CA HIS A 79 1.26 6.86 7.71
C HIS A 79 -0.02 7.10 8.50
N LEU A 80 -1.02 7.75 7.89
CA LEU A 80 -2.33 7.93 8.51
C LEU A 80 -3.01 6.59 8.83
N ALA A 81 -2.97 5.63 7.90
CA ALA A 81 -3.55 4.29 8.12
C ALA A 81 -2.91 3.58 9.33
N ALA A 82 -1.58 3.64 9.46
CA ALA A 82 -0.88 3.08 10.61
C ALA A 82 -1.22 3.80 11.93
N ALA A 83 -1.33 5.12 11.90
CA ALA A 83 -1.73 5.93 13.07
C ALA A 83 -3.18 5.66 13.50
N CYS A 84 -4.07 5.36 12.55
CA CYS A 84 -5.45 4.95 12.79
C CYS A 84 -5.60 3.46 13.16
N GLU A 85 -4.50 2.77 13.42
CA GLU A 85 -4.49 1.34 13.80
C GLU A 85 -5.16 0.41 12.79
N ILE A 86 -5.15 0.80 11.51
CA ILE A 86 -5.62 -0.02 10.41
C ILE A 86 -4.51 -1.00 10.03
N PRO A 87 -4.80 -2.30 9.85
CA PRO A 87 -3.86 -3.23 9.23
C PRO A 87 -3.30 -2.61 7.94
N THR A 88 -1.99 -2.41 7.87
CA THR A 88 -1.36 -1.60 6.83
C THR A 88 -0.24 -2.37 6.17
N ILE A 89 -0.27 -2.51 4.85
CA ILE A 89 0.85 -3.00 4.04
C ILE A 89 1.45 -1.80 3.31
N ALA A 90 2.66 -1.44 3.70
CA ALA A 90 3.42 -0.39 3.05
C ALA A 90 4.48 -0.99 2.11
N LEU A 91 4.38 -0.68 0.83
CA LEU A 91 5.29 -1.13 -0.21
C LEU A 91 6.49 -0.19 -0.29
N PHE A 92 7.67 -0.70 0.02
CA PHE A 92 8.91 0.08 0.10
C PHE A 92 9.89 -0.34 -0.99
N GLY A 93 10.57 0.64 -1.59
CA GLY A 93 11.60 0.40 -2.60
C GLY A 93 12.90 1.12 -2.23
N PRO A 94 13.27 2.19 -2.93
CA PRO A 94 14.54 2.87 -2.68
C PRO A 94 14.61 3.55 -1.31
N THR A 95 13.46 3.91 -0.73
CA THR A 95 13.36 4.62 0.55
C THR A 95 13.68 3.70 1.74
N PRO A 96 14.50 4.14 2.72
CA PRO A 96 14.80 3.34 3.89
C PRO A 96 13.65 3.34 4.92
N PRO A 97 13.09 2.17 5.30
CA PRO A 97 12.00 2.09 6.26
C PRO A 97 12.42 2.48 7.69
N THR A 98 13.72 2.47 7.99
CA THR A 98 14.26 2.99 9.27
C THR A 98 14.04 4.50 9.45
N ASN A 99 13.81 5.23 8.36
CA ASN A 99 13.65 6.67 8.37
C ASN A 99 12.20 7.07 8.09
N PHE A 100 11.54 6.36 7.16
CA PHE A 100 10.24 6.75 6.63
C PHE A 100 9.18 5.65 6.76
N GLY A 101 9.49 4.52 7.40
CA GLY A 101 8.49 3.47 7.62
C GLY A 101 7.35 3.98 8.51
N PRO A 102 6.07 3.68 8.21
CA PRO A 102 4.94 4.05 9.05
C PRO A 102 5.02 3.43 10.44
N TRP A 103 5.10 4.26 11.48
CA TRP A 103 5.17 3.78 12.86
C TRP A 103 3.81 3.22 13.29
N PRO A 104 3.75 2.00 13.83
CA PRO A 104 2.53 1.50 14.44
C PRO A 104 2.10 2.41 15.61
N ASN A 105 0.80 2.68 15.75
CA ASN A 105 0.29 3.48 16.86
C ASN A 105 0.65 2.82 18.21
N GLY A 106 1.21 3.60 19.13
CA GLY A 106 1.63 3.10 20.44
C GLY A 106 2.89 2.22 20.44
N PHE A 107 3.69 2.22 19.36
CA PHE A 107 4.99 1.56 19.36
C PHE A 107 5.92 2.15 20.45
N VAL A 108 6.58 1.27 21.21
CA VAL A 108 7.57 1.63 22.23
C VAL A 108 8.92 1.04 21.83
N GLY A 109 9.90 1.91 21.59
CA GLY A 109 11.26 1.54 21.19
C GLY A 109 11.91 2.62 20.35
N GLU A 110 13.17 2.41 19.95
CA GLU A 110 13.91 3.40 19.17
C GLU A 110 13.54 3.39 17.68
N ARG A 111 13.31 2.20 17.10
CA ARG A 111 12.98 2.02 15.69
C ARG A 111 12.13 0.77 15.50
N PRO A 112 10.97 0.85 14.81
CA PRO A 112 10.14 -0.32 14.55
C PRO A 112 10.75 -1.25 13.49
N TYR A 113 11.46 -0.71 12.50
CA TYR A 113 11.93 -1.47 11.34
C TYR A 113 13.45 -1.51 11.23
N GLN A 114 13.94 -2.62 10.70
CA GLN A 114 15.31 -2.80 10.22
C GLN A 114 15.48 -2.20 8.83
N LEU A 115 16.72 -1.84 8.48
CA LEU A 115 17.04 -1.23 7.19
C LEU A 115 16.72 -2.16 6.01
N ARG A 116 16.98 -3.46 6.18
CA ARG A 116 16.86 -4.48 5.14
C ARG A 116 16.21 -5.74 5.69
N ASP A 117 14.98 -5.97 5.26
CA ASP A 117 14.31 -7.26 5.36
C ASP A 117 13.15 -7.29 4.35
N ARG A 118 12.91 -8.44 3.73
CA ARG A 118 11.88 -8.58 2.67
C ARG A 118 10.50 -8.23 3.21
N THR A 119 10.18 -8.71 4.41
CA THR A 119 8.85 -8.55 5.02
C THR A 119 9.00 -8.37 6.53
N GLN A 120 8.64 -7.19 7.02
CA GLN A 120 8.72 -6.86 8.45
C GLN A 120 7.32 -6.54 8.96
N ILE A 121 6.82 -7.30 9.93
CA ILE A 121 5.51 -7.04 10.54
C ILE A 121 5.74 -6.61 11.98
N VAL A 122 5.34 -5.38 12.29
CA VAL A 122 5.36 -4.82 13.65
C VAL A 122 3.93 -4.43 13.99
N GLN A 123 3.35 -5.12 14.96
CA GLN A 123 1.93 -4.97 15.32
C GLN A 123 1.03 -5.13 14.07
N LYS A 124 0.27 -4.08 13.71
CA LYS A 124 -0.66 -4.07 12.57
C LYS A 124 -0.03 -3.56 11.26
N VAL A 125 1.25 -3.20 11.26
CA VAL A 125 1.90 -2.61 10.10
C VAL A 125 2.94 -3.57 9.53
N CYS A 126 2.85 -3.81 8.22
CA CYS A 126 3.80 -4.58 7.45
C CYS A 126 4.56 -3.67 6.49
N ILE A 127 5.89 -3.70 6.55
CA ILE A 127 6.76 -3.20 5.47
C ILE A 127 7.05 -4.37 4.53
N LEU A 128 6.73 -4.20 3.26
CA LEU A 128 7.10 -5.14 2.21
C LEU A 128 8.09 -4.45 1.26
N GLN A 129 9.37 -4.83 1.35
CA GLN A 129 10.41 -4.22 0.52
C GLN A 129 10.49 -4.90 -0.85
N GLY A 130 10.67 -4.11 -1.91
CA GLY A 130 10.92 -4.57 -3.28
C GLY A 130 12.23 -5.35 -3.43
N PRO A 131 12.35 -6.35 -4.34
CA PRO A 131 13.57 -7.15 -4.49
C PRO A 131 14.81 -6.34 -4.91
N GLY A 132 16.00 -6.90 -4.65
CA GLY A 132 17.29 -6.38 -5.09
C GLY A 132 18.25 -6.07 -3.93
N ASP A 133 19.53 -6.37 -4.12
CA ASP A 133 20.58 -6.16 -3.10
C ASP A 133 20.82 -4.67 -2.79
N CYS A 134 20.46 -3.80 -3.73
CA CYS A 134 20.56 -2.37 -3.55
C CYS A 134 19.47 -1.81 -2.62
N VAL A 135 18.42 -2.57 -2.30
CA VAL A 135 17.24 -2.07 -1.57
C VAL A 135 17.50 -2.02 -0.06
N PRO A 136 17.22 -0.90 0.62
CA PRO A 136 16.92 0.43 0.09
C PRO A 136 18.21 1.13 -0.37
N CYS A 137 18.17 1.80 -1.52
CA CYS A 137 19.34 2.46 -2.11
C CYS A 137 19.44 3.96 -1.80
N ARG A 138 18.41 4.54 -1.16
CA ARG A 138 18.30 5.98 -0.81
C ARG A 138 18.33 6.93 -2.01
N LYS A 139 17.92 6.45 -3.18
CA LYS A 139 17.84 7.22 -4.43
C LYS A 139 16.40 7.62 -4.74
N ALA A 140 16.20 8.58 -5.63
CA ALA A 140 14.87 8.89 -6.17
C ALA A 140 14.30 7.80 -7.09
N GLY A 141 15.17 6.93 -7.61
CA GLY A 141 14.86 5.74 -8.41
C GLY A 141 16.17 5.11 -8.92
N CYS A 142 16.13 4.15 -9.84
CA CYS A 142 17.33 3.43 -10.30
C CYS A 142 18.42 4.35 -10.88
N PHE A 143 18.01 5.47 -11.51
CA PHE A 143 18.92 6.47 -12.08
C PHE A 143 19.05 7.73 -11.20
N ASP A 144 18.54 7.70 -9.97
CA ASP A 144 18.58 8.80 -9.00
C ASP A 144 17.98 10.13 -9.50
N THR A 145 16.88 10.03 -10.26
CA THR A 145 16.07 11.18 -10.66
C THR A 145 14.61 10.95 -10.29
N ALA A 146 13.86 12.03 -10.07
CA ALA A 146 12.46 11.98 -9.61
C ALA A 146 11.54 11.14 -10.51
N ASN A 147 11.84 11.07 -11.81
CA ASN A 147 11.04 10.34 -12.79
C ASN A 147 11.66 8.98 -13.18
N SER A 148 12.76 8.58 -12.53
CA SER A 148 13.39 7.30 -12.84
C SER A 148 12.60 6.14 -12.27
N LYS A 149 12.51 5.06 -13.05
CA LYS A 149 11.88 3.81 -12.62
C LYS A 149 12.53 3.27 -11.35
N SER A 150 11.75 2.58 -10.54
CA SER A 150 12.23 1.85 -9.37
C SER A 150 12.01 0.37 -9.60
N GLU A 151 13.01 -0.32 -10.16
CA GLU A 151 12.90 -1.75 -10.51
C GLU A 151 12.53 -2.61 -9.30
N CYS A 152 12.99 -2.25 -8.11
CA CYS A 152 12.57 -2.90 -6.88
C CYS A 152 11.05 -2.85 -6.64
N LEU A 153 10.36 -1.75 -7.00
CA LEU A 153 8.91 -1.68 -6.92
C LEU A 153 8.23 -2.30 -8.14
N ASP A 154 8.85 -2.21 -9.32
CA ASP A 154 8.31 -2.80 -10.55
C ASP A 154 8.34 -4.33 -10.54
N LEU A 155 9.32 -4.92 -9.85
CA LEU A 155 9.50 -6.37 -9.69
C LEU A 155 8.85 -6.93 -8.42
N LEU A 156 8.14 -6.10 -7.64
CA LEU A 156 7.39 -6.56 -6.48
C LEU A 156 6.06 -7.17 -6.94
N GLU A 157 5.99 -8.50 -6.99
CA GLU A 157 4.85 -9.21 -7.59
C GLU A 157 3.58 -9.12 -6.73
N PRO A 158 2.38 -9.06 -7.36
CA PRO A 158 1.11 -9.07 -6.64
C PRO A 158 0.93 -10.30 -5.74
N SER A 159 1.51 -11.44 -6.11
CA SER A 159 1.52 -12.69 -5.33
C SER A 159 2.12 -12.49 -3.94
N GLN A 160 3.19 -11.69 -3.83
CA GLN A 160 3.88 -11.39 -2.57
C GLN A 160 3.01 -10.48 -1.70
N VAL A 161 2.39 -9.46 -2.29
CA VAL A 161 1.46 -8.55 -1.60
C VAL A 161 0.23 -9.33 -1.10
N LEU A 162 -0.36 -10.17 -1.95
CA LEU A 162 -1.52 -11.02 -1.61
C LEU A 162 -1.20 -12.02 -0.50
N GLY A 163 0.00 -12.60 -0.50
CA GLY A 163 0.45 -13.51 0.55
C GLY A 163 0.46 -12.84 1.93
N VAL A 164 0.86 -11.57 2.00
CA VAL A 164 0.81 -10.77 3.23
C VAL A 164 -0.62 -10.34 3.55
N ALA A 165 -1.38 -9.86 2.56
CA ALA A 165 -2.77 -9.43 2.74
C ALA A 165 -3.64 -10.54 3.34
N LYS A 166 -3.55 -11.76 2.81
CA LYS A 166 -4.27 -12.94 3.35
C LYS A 166 -3.94 -13.21 4.82
N LYS A 167 -2.66 -13.11 5.19
CA LYS A 167 -2.21 -13.29 6.59
C LYS A 167 -2.75 -12.21 7.51
N MET A 168 -2.76 -10.96 7.06
CA MET A 168 -3.22 -9.83 7.89
C MET A 168 -4.75 -9.82 8.02
N LEU A 169 -5.48 -10.06 6.93
CA LEU A 169 -6.94 -10.17 6.93
C LEU A 169 -7.44 -11.34 7.79
N GLY A 170 -6.77 -12.49 7.73
CA GLY A 170 -7.11 -13.66 8.56
C GLY A 170 -6.84 -13.49 10.06
N ARG A 171 -6.08 -12.49 10.49
CA ARG A 171 -5.87 -12.16 11.90
C ARG A 171 -6.96 -11.24 12.46
N SER A 172 -7.59 -10.44 11.60
CA SER A 172 -8.65 -9.50 12.01
C SER A 172 -9.98 -10.20 12.34
N THR A 173 -10.22 -11.41 11.82
CA THR A 173 -11.45 -12.20 12.11
C THR A 173 -11.43 -12.90 13.47
N GLY A 174 -10.36 -12.72 14.27
CA GLY A 174 -10.22 -13.33 15.61
C GLY A 174 -10.52 -12.41 16.78
N LEU A 175 -10.93 -11.15 16.54
CA LEU A 175 -11.41 -10.22 17.56
C LEU A 175 -12.86 -9.85 17.27
N SER A 176 -13.77 -10.72 17.72
CA SER A 176 -15.20 -10.45 17.90
C SER A 176 -15.63 -11.05 19.22
#